data_AF-A0A660XUN4-F1
#
_entry.id   AF-A0A660XUN4-F1
#
_cell.length_a   1.000
_cell.length_b   1.000
_cell.length_c   1.000
_cell.angle_alpha   90.00
_cell.angle_beta   90.00
_cell.angle_gamma   90.00
#
_symmetry.space_group_name_H-M   'P 1'
#
loop_
_entity.id
_entity.type
_entity.pdbx_description
1 polymer ?
#
loop_
_entity_poly.entity_id
_entity_poly.type
_entity_poly.pdbx_seq_one_letter_code
_entity_poly.pdbx_strand_id
1 'polypeptide(L)'
;KILPQELTQVPEGELVLPEISEAVRTLDQVIDVDYYLPGCAPPPNLIMDAVSAILSGNLPEKGTVLAPDKSLCDTCPRKDSKPDKLKISDVKRISMTEIPEDKCFLAEGVVCLGPATRSGCGERCINANMPCRGCFGPTKAVKDQGAKFLSGFSSLYDSEDETAIGNFADSVIDPAGLFYMFSLASSLKAKFHDRS
;
A
#
# COMPACT_ATOMS: atom_id res chain seq x y z
N LYS A 1 -37.48 -5.98 -7.64
CA LYS A 1 -36.23 -5.99 -6.84
C LYS A 1 -36.15 -4.62 -6.17
N ILE A 2 -36.09 -4.54 -4.85
CA ILE A 2 -35.91 -3.25 -4.16
C ILE A 2 -34.43 -2.87 -4.31
N LEU A 3 -34.17 -1.68 -4.84
CA LEU A 3 -32.82 -1.14 -4.98
C LEU A 3 -32.64 0.02 -3.99
N PRO A 4 -31.43 0.25 -3.46
CA PRO A 4 -31.16 1.44 -2.66
C PRO A 4 -31.51 2.70 -3.45
N GLN A 5 -32.19 3.65 -2.81
CA GLN A 5 -32.56 4.95 -3.38
C GLN A 5 -32.05 6.05 -2.44
N GLU A 6 -31.68 7.20 -3.00
CA GLU A 6 -31.28 8.37 -2.21
C GLU A 6 -32.43 8.91 -1.37
N LEU A 7 -33.67 8.73 -1.81
CA LEU A 7 -34.86 9.15 -1.08
C LEU A 7 -35.78 7.94 -0.87
N THR A 8 -36.12 7.66 0.39
CA THR A 8 -37.03 6.58 0.75
C THR A 8 -38.05 7.06 1.78
N GLN A 9 -39.32 6.76 1.55
CA GLN A 9 -40.40 7.05 2.51
C GLN A 9 -40.52 5.90 3.52
N VAL A 10 -40.44 6.23 4.81
CA VAL A 10 -40.62 5.30 5.95
C VAL A 10 -41.67 5.86 6.93
N PRO A 11 -42.22 5.05 7.86
CA PRO A 11 -43.24 5.51 8.82
C PRO A 11 -42.82 6.73 9.66
N GLU A 12 -41.51 6.87 9.93
CA GLU A 12 -40.92 7.97 10.69
C GLU A 12 -40.67 9.24 9.86
N GLY A 13 -40.86 9.19 8.53
CA GLY A 13 -40.72 10.33 7.62
C GLY A 13 -39.94 10.03 6.34
N GLU A 14 -39.41 11.08 5.72
CA GLU A 14 -38.56 10.97 4.54
C GLU A 14 -37.10 10.78 4.95
N LEU A 15 -36.47 9.70 4.47
CA LEU A 15 -35.04 9.46 4.62
C LEU A 15 -34.30 9.89 3.36
N VAL A 16 -33.28 10.74 3.52
CA VAL A 16 -32.36 11.17 2.46
C VAL A 16 -30.96 10.62 2.73
N LEU A 17 -30.42 9.87 1.79
CA LEU A 17 -29.07 9.31 1.80
C LEU A 17 -28.17 10.07 0.81
N PRO A 18 -26.87 10.22 1.11
CA PRO A 18 -25.92 10.83 0.18
C PRO A 18 -25.70 9.94 -1.06
N GLU A 19 -25.43 10.57 -2.19
CA GLU A 19 -25.01 9.89 -3.41
C GLU A 19 -23.67 9.16 -3.20
N ILE A 20 -23.55 7.95 -3.77
CA ILE A 20 -22.28 7.23 -3.83
C ILE A 20 -21.47 7.79 -5.00
N SER A 21 -20.33 8.41 -4.70
CA SER A 21 -19.38 8.86 -5.72
C SER A 21 -18.95 7.69 -6.63
N GLU A 22 -18.74 7.96 -7.93
CA GLU A 22 -18.29 6.96 -8.89
C GLU A 22 -16.96 6.31 -8.50
N ALA A 23 -16.15 7.01 -7.71
CA ALA A 23 -14.86 6.52 -7.28
C ALA A 23 -14.38 7.17 -5.98
N VAL A 24 -13.48 6.46 -5.30
CA VAL A 24 -12.83 6.95 -4.09
C VAL A 24 -11.70 7.91 -4.47
N ARG A 25 -11.70 9.09 -3.86
CA ARG A 25 -10.65 10.10 -4.00
C ARG A 25 -9.80 10.18 -2.73
N THR A 26 -8.54 10.53 -2.88
CA THR A 26 -7.71 10.92 -1.72
C THR A 26 -8.07 12.34 -1.29
N LEU A 27 -7.81 12.67 -0.03
CA LEU A 27 -8.24 13.96 0.54
C LEU A 27 -7.61 15.17 -0.18
N ASP A 28 -6.35 15.02 -0.62
CA ASP A 28 -5.58 16.02 -1.36
C ASP A 28 -6.00 16.19 -2.83
N GLN A 29 -6.89 15.32 -3.34
CA GLN A 29 -7.57 15.53 -4.62
C GLN A 29 -8.81 16.42 -4.49
N VAL A 30 -9.28 16.68 -3.26
CA VAL A 30 -10.51 17.42 -2.98
C VAL A 30 -10.22 18.74 -2.28
N ILE A 31 -9.29 18.75 -1.33
CA ILE A 31 -8.89 19.93 -0.57
C ILE A 31 -7.38 20.03 -0.46
N ASP A 32 -6.86 21.21 -0.12
CA ASP A 32 -5.44 21.39 0.17
C ASP A 32 -5.10 20.75 1.52
N VAL A 33 -4.09 19.86 1.54
CA VAL A 33 -3.68 19.08 2.72
C VAL A 33 -2.28 19.50 3.14
N ASP A 34 -2.13 19.93 4.40
CA ASP A 34 -0.84 20.44 4.88
C ASP A 34 0.15 19.33 5.26
N TYR A 35 -0.32 18.24 5.86
CA TYR A 35 0.53 17.14 6.35
C TYR A 35 -0.20 15.81 6.26
N TYR A 36 0.56 14.71 6.20
CA TYR A 36 0.01 13.36 6.14
C TYR A 36 0.53 12.51 7.29
N LEU A 37 -0.36 11.75 7.92
CA LEU A 37 0.01 10.73 8.89
C LEU A 37 -0.32 9.34 8.32
N PRO A 38 0.67 8.54 7.89
CA PRO A 38 0.42 7.31 7.17
C PRO A 38 0.04 6.15 8.11
N GLY A 39 -0.71 5.19 7.56
CA GLY A 39 -1.02 3.92 8.22
C GLY A 39 -2.51 3.57 8.19
N CYS A 40 -2.81 2.27 8.25
CA CYS A 40 -4.18 1.74 8.28
C CYS A 40 -4.33 0.77 9.47
N ALA A 41 -4.35 1.24 10.72
CA ALA A 41 -4.27 2.65 11.18
C ALA A 41 -2.82 3.08 11.56
N PRO A 42 -2.55 4.39 11.68
CA PRO A 42 -1.27 4.88 12.19
C PRO A 42 -0.99 4.40 13.63
N PRO A 43 0.27 4.05 13.96
CA PRO A 43 0.70 3.70 15.30
C PRO A 43 0.47 4.84 16.32
N PRO A 44 0.13 4.53 17.59
CA PRO A 44 -0.10 5.53 18.62
C PRO A 44 1.07 6.49 18.85
N ASN A 45 2.31 6.01 18.75
CA ASN A 45 3.50 6.84 18.90
C ASN A 45 3.59 7.89 17.77
N LEU A 46 3.34 7.51 16.51
CA LEU A 46 3.35 8.46 15.40
C LEU A 46 2.22 9.50 15.52
N ILE A 47 1.06 9.10 16.02
CA ILE A 47 -0.03 10.04 16.33
C ILE A 47 0.44 11.06 17.38
N MET A 48 1.06 10.57 18.48
CA MET A 48 1.53 11.45 19.55
C MET A 48 2.67 12.38 19.10
N ASP A 49 3.58 11.88 18.26
CA ASP A 49 4.67 12.68 17.67
C ASP A 49 4.09 13.79 16.78
N ALA A 50 3.09 13.48 15.95
CA ALA A 50 2.42 14.46 15.10
C ALA A 50 1.70 15.54 15.92
N VAL A 51 0.95 15.15 16.95
CA VAL A 51 0.28 16.10 17.87
C VAL A 51 1.30 17.00 18.57
N SER A 52 2.40 16.41 19.06
CA SER A 52 3.46 17.16 19.75
C SER A 52 4.17 18.15 18.82
N ALA A 53 4.41 17.78 17.55
CA ALA A 53 4.97 18.66 16.54
C ALA A 53 4.06 19.87 16.27
N ILE A 54 2.74 19.64 16.17
CA ILE A 54 1.75 20.71 16.00
C ILE A 54 1.74 21.64 17.22
N LEU A 55 1.66 21.10 18.43
CA LEU A 55 1.56 21.89 19.67
C LEU A 55 2.83 22.70 19.96
N SER A 56 4.00 22.19 19.57
CA SER A 56 5.29 22.88 19.75
C SER A 56 5.62 23.88 18.65
N GLY A 57 4.82 23.93 17.57
CA GLY A 57 5.10 24.75 16.39
C GLY A 57 6.28 24.27 15.54
N ASN A 58 6.84 23.09 15.84
CA ASN A 58 7.96 22.48 15.12
C ASN A 58 7.44 21.58 13.99
N LEU A 59 6.78 22.19 13.00
CA LEU A 59 6.27 21.46 11.85
C LEU A 59 7.29 21.42 10.70
N PRO A 60 7.41 20.29 9.99
CA PRO A 60 8.24 20.21 8.78
C PRO A 60 7.61 21.02 7.63
N GLU A 61 8.23 20.97 6.46
CA GLU A 61 7.67 21.60 5.26
C GLU A 61 6.27 21.03 4.92
N LYS A 62 5.38 21.89 4.42
CA LYS A 62 4.05 21.52 3.96
C LYS A 62 4.11 20.39 2.93
N GLY A 63 3.19 19.44 3.02
CA GLY A 63 3.12 18.22 2.21
C GLY A 63 3.95 17.06 2.77
N THR A 64 4.65 17.26 3.89
CA THR A 64 5.46 16.19 4.50
C THR A 64 4.58 15.09 5.07
N VAL A 65 4.99 13.85 4.81
CA VAL A 65 4.47 12.66 5.50
C VAL A 65 5.21 12.52 6.84
N LEU A 66 4.48 12.59 7.95
CA LEU A 66 4.99 12.55 9.33
C LEU A 66 5.37 11.13 9.76
N ALA A 67 6.30 10.52 9.02
CA ALA A 67 6.87 9.21 9.28
C ALA A 67 8.25 9.09 8.60
N PRO A 68 9.14 8.17 9.04
CA PRO A 68 10.49 8.06 8.51
C PRO A 68 10.53 7.89 6.97
N ASP A 69 11.37 8.66 6.29
CA ASP A 69 11.49 8.64 4.82
C ASP A 69 12.52 7.62 4.32
N LYS A 70 12.26 6.35 4.67
CA LYS A 70 13.04 5.20 4.23
C LYS A 70 12.13 3.99 4.02
N SER A 71 12.59 3.01 3.24
CA SER A 71 11.80 1.82 2.95
C SER A 71 11.66 0.94 4.19
N LEU A 72 10.60 0.13 4.26
CA LEU A 72 10.43 -0.85 5.33
C LEU A 72 11.55 -1.89 5.34
N CYS A 73 12.18 -2.15 4.18
CA CYS A 73 13.34 -3.03 4.10
C CYS A 73 14.53 -2.54 4.93
N ASP A 74 14.63 -1.23 5.21
CA ASP A 74 15.76 -0.66 5.95
C ASP A 74 15.71 -0.98 7.45
N THR A 75 14.52 -1.25 7.99
CA THR A 75 14.27 -1.62 9.39
C THR A 75 13.80 -3.05 9.56
N CYS A 76 13.63 -3.79 8.47
CA CYS A 76 13.14 -5.16 8.50
C CYS A 76 14.15 -6.10 9.19
N PRO A 77 13.72 -6.90 10.19
CA PRO A 77 14.61 -7.84 10.88
C PRO A 77 15.10 -8.98 9.96
N ARG A 78 14.45 -9.20 8.82
CA ARG A 78 14.81 -10.23 7.83
C ARG A 78 15.71 -9.71 6.71
N LYS A 79 16.28 -8.51 6.85
CA LYS A 79 17.08 -7.85 5.81
C LYS A 79 18.31 -8.67 5.42
N ASP A 80 19.01 -9.22 6.42
CA ASP A 80 20.27 -9.92 6.23
C ASP A 80 20.09 -11.35 5.69
N SER A 81 18.85 -11.84 5.63
CA SER A 81 18.54 -13.14 5.03
C SER A 81 18.48 -13.09 3.50
N LYS A 82 18.55 -11.90 2.90
CA LYS A 82 18.42 -11.73 1.45
C LYS A 82 19.69 -12.21 0.74
N PRO A 83 19.59 -12.97 -0.36
CA PRO A 83 20.75 -13.32 -1.17
C PRO A 83 21.33 -12.08 -1.87
N ASP A 84 22.62 -12.14 -2.23
CA ASP A 84 23.31 -11.07 -2.97
C ASP A 84 22.59 -10.70 -4.29
N LYS A 85 22.03 -11.72 -4.95
CA LYS A 85 21.13 -11.56 -6.10
C LYS A 85 19.77 -12.15 -5.76
N LEU A 86 18.83 -11.27 -5.48
CA LEU A 86 17.43 -11.64 -5.30
C LEU A 86 16.83 -11.98 -6.66
N LYS A 87 16.44 -13.25 -6.84
CA LYS A 87 15.73 -13.73 -8.03
C LYS A 87 14.45 -14.43 -7.62
N ILE A 88 13.40 -14.27 -8.42
CA ILE A 88 12.11 -14.91 -8.19
C ILE A 88 11.75 -15.69 -9.46
N SER A 89 11.38 -16.96 -9.32
CA SER A 89 10.93 -17.80 -10.44
C SER A 89 9.41 -17.82 -10.59
N ASP A 90 8.70 -17.71 -9.47
CA ASP A 90 7.25 -17.88 -9.36
C ASP A 90 6.71 -17.11 -8.16
N VAL A 91 5.43 -16.73 -8.21
CA VAL A 91 4.74 -16.09 -7.09
C VAL A 91 3.93 -17.11 -6.30
N LYS A 92 4.30 -17.26 -5.04
CA LYS A 92 3.63 -18.15 -4.09
C LYS A 92 2.62 -17.38 -3.23
N ARG A 93 1.52 -18.07 -2.91
CA ARG A 93 0.52 -17.56 -1.97
C ARG A 93 0.97 -17.82 -0.55
N ILE A 94 0.94 -16.79 0.30
CA ILE A 94 1.30 -16.91 1.72
C ILE A 94 0.47 -17.99 2.45
N SER A 95 -0.80 -18.17 2.09
CA SER A 95 -1.67 -19.19 2.71
C SER A 95 -1.33 -20.62 2.31
N MET A 96 -0.50 -20.82 1.30
CA MET A 96 -0.10 -22.13 0.76
C MET A 96 1.39 -22.41 0.97
N THR A 97 2.10 -21.52 1.66
CA THR A 97 3.56 -21.56 1.78
C THR A 97 3.96 -21.33 3.23
N GLU A 98 4.73 -22.26 3.78
CA GLU A 98 5.35 -22.08 5.08
C GLU A 98 6.66 -21.31 4.92
N ILE A 99 6.74 -20.13 5.53
CA ILE A 99 7.90 -19.25 5.44
C ILE A 99 8.60 -19.20 6.80
N PRO A 100 9.90 -19.55 6.88
CA PRO A 100 10.65 -19.42 8.12
C PRO A 100 10.66 -17.97 8.63
N GLU A 101 10.59 -17.79 9.93
CA GLU A 101 10.46 -16.46 10.56
C GLU A 101 11.66 -15.54 10.32
N ASP A 102 12.82 -16.12 10.01
CA ASP A 102 14.07 -15.42 9.73
C ASP A 102 14.29 -15.13 8.23
N LYS A 103 13.44 -15.68 7.34
CA LYS A 103 13.60 -15.56 5.88
C LYS A 103 12.73 -14.47 5.27
N CYS A 104 13.33 -13.71 4.35
CA CYS A 104 12.66 -12.66 3.61
C CYS A 104 11.58 -13.24 2.69
N PHE A 105 10.31 -12.85 2.92
CA PHE A 105 9.17 -13.27 2.10
C PHE A 105 9.41 -13.15 0.59
N LEU A 106 9.98 -12.03 0.15
CA LEU A 106 10.20 -11.79 -1.27
C LEU A 106 11.26 -12.72 -1.86
N ALA A 107 12.26 -13.12 -1.08
CA ALA A 107 13.27 -14.11 -1.49
C ALA A 107 12.68 -15.53 -1.57
N GLU A 108 11.66 -15.82 -0.77
CA GLU A 108 10.95 -17.10 -0.78
C GLU A 108 9.83 -17.19 -1.83
N GLY A 109 9.66 -16.14 -2.65
CA GLY A 109 8.66 -16.06 -3.71
C GLY A 109 7.29 -15.53 -3.27
N VAL A 110 7.16 -15.00 -2.04
CA VAL A 110 5.92 -14.38 -1.55
C VAL A 110 5.99 -12.86 -1.73
N VAL A 111 4.99 -12.30 -2.42
CA VAL A 111 4.89 -10.84 -2.63
C VAL A 111 4.87 -10.10 -1.30
N CYS A 112 5.83 -9.19 -1.12
CA CYS A 112 5.97 -8.35 0.05
C CYS A 112 6.31 -6.92 -0.42
N LEU A 113 5.42 -5.96 -0.14
CA LEU A 113 5.54 -4.57 -0.59
C LEU A 113 6.57 -3.74 0.21
N GLY A 114 7.27 -4.35 1.15
CA GLY A 114 8.26 -3.67 2.00
C GLY A 114 9.26 -2.78 1.23
N PRO A 115 9.79 -3.19 0.06
CA PRO A 115 10.69 -2.35 -0.73
C PRO A 115 10.06 -1.04 -1.27
N ALA A 116 8.74 -1.03 -1.49
CA ALA A 116 8.00 0.11 -2.01
C ALA A 116 7.15 0.82 -0.93
N THR A 117 7.36 0.48 0.35
CA THR A 117 6.55 0.97 1.46
C THR A 117 7.42 1.70 2.45
N ARG A 118 6.92 2.83 2.96
CA ARG A 118 7.56 3.61 4.00
C ARG A 118 7.64 2.83 5.32
N SER A 119 8.75 2.97 6.04
CA SER A 119 8.93 2.43 7.39
C SER A 119 8.19 3.26 8.48
N GLY A 120 8.27 2.83 9.74
CA GLY A 120 7.66 3.52 10.88
C GLY A 120 6.44 2.79 11.49
N CYS A 121 6.01 1.69 10.88
CA CYS A 121 4.92 0.85 11.41
C CYS A 121 5.36 -0.06 12.56
N GLY A 122 6.66 -0.15 12.84
CA GLY A 122 7.24 -1.12 13.77
C GLY A 122 7.20 -2.55 13.24
N GLU A 123 7.20 -2.71 11.91
CA GLU A 123 7.29 -4.00 11.21
C GLU A 123 6.22 -5.02 11.66
N ARG A 124 5.06 -4.55 12.12
CA ARG A 124 4.01 -5.36 12.76
C ARG A 124 3.63 -6.62 11.98
N CYS A 125 3.46 -6.49 10.65
CA CYS A 125 3.15 -7.64 9.80
C CYS A 125 4.31 -8.65 9.80
N ILE A 126 5.54 -8.18 9.65
CA ILE A 126 6.74 -9.02 9.57
C ILE A 126 6.93 -9.78 10.89
N ASN A 127 6.70 -9.10 12.02
CA ASN A 127 6.78 -9.68 13.37
C ASN A 127 5.68 -10.71 13.64
N ALA A 128 4.56 -10.65 12.90
CA ALA A 128 3.49 -11.65 12.93
C ALA A 128 3.65 -12.72 11.83
N ASN A 129 4.85 -12.86 11.27
CA ASN A 129 5.16 -13.74 10.14
C ASN A 129 4.24 -13.56 8.91
N MET A 130 3.90 -12.31 8.60
CA MET A 130 3.13 -11.95 7.41
C MET A 130 3.88 -10.92 6.53
N PRO A 131 3.76 -10.99 5.19
CA PRO A 131 4.39 -10.03 4.30
C PRO A 131 3.78 -8.63 4.47
N CYS A 132 4.59 -7.60 4.20
CA CYS A 132 4.12 -6.23 4.15
C CYS A 132 3.11 -6.06 3.01
N ARG A 133 1.97 -5.41 3.31
CA ARG A 133 0.88 -5.14 2.36
C ARG A 133 0.84 -3.71 1.83
N GLY A 134 1.77 -2.85 2.19
CA GLY A 134 1.87 -1.50 1.63
C GLY A 134 1.05 -0.39 2.30
N CYS A 135 0.38 -0.65 3.43
CA CYS A 135 -0.56 0.32 4.03
C CYS A 135 0.02 1.66 4.51
N PHE A 136 1.35 1.78 4.61
CA PHE A 136 2.04 3.03 4.96
C PHE A 136 2.30 3.93 3.74
N GLY A 137 1.95 3.47 2.54
CA GLY A 137 2.22 4.18 1.30
C GLY A 137 3.71 4.26 0.97
N PRO A 138 4.06 5.00 -0.11
CA PRO A 138 5.42 5.11 -0.59
C PRO A 138 6.29 6.13 0.19
N THR A 139 7.60 6.07 -0.05
CA THR A 139 8.54 7.15 0.33
C THR A 139 8.36 8.38 -0.55
N LYS A 140 8.89 9.56 -0.15
CA LYS A 140 8.64 10.83 -0.87
C LYS A 140 9.05 10.83 -2.35
N ALA A 141 10.08 10.04 -2.69
CA ALA A 141 10.60 9.94 -4.05
C ALA A 141 9.71 9.12 -5.01
N VAL A 142 8.64 8.51 -4.49
CA VAL A 142 7.78 7.58 -5.22
C VAL A 142 6.36 8.10 -5.20
N LYS A 143 5.83 8.46 -6.37
CA LYS A 143 4.45 8.95 -6.51
C LYS A 143 3.43 7.81 -6.51
N ASP A 144 3.77 6.72 -7.17
CA ASP A 144 2.90 5.56 -7.34
C ASP A 144 3.58 4.32 -6.75
N GLN A 145 3.07 3.87 -5.60
CA GLN A 145 3.59 2.72 -4.88
C GLN A 145 3.51 1.44 -5.72
N GLY A 146 2.35 1.18 -6.33
CA GLY A 146 2.11 -0.05 -7.07
C GLY A 146 2.96 -0.12 -8.33
N ALA A 147 3.07 0.99 -9.08
CA ALA A 147 3.94 1.06 -10.25
C ALA A 147 5.42 0.92 -9.89
N LYS A 148 5.86 1.54 -8.78
CA LYS A 148 7.24 1.41 -8.32
C LYS A 148 7.55 -0.02 -7.86
N PHE A 149 6.62 -0.64 -7.15
CA PHE A 149 6.76 -2.04 -6.76
C PHE A 149 6.84 -2.94 -7.99
N LEU A 150 5.92 -2.80 -8.95
CA LEU A 150 5.91 -3.56 -10.19
C LEU A 150 7.24 -3.44 -10.95
N SER A 151 7.77 -2.23 -11.10
CA SER A 151 9.06 -2.01 -11.76
C SER A 151 10.23 -2.70 -11.06
N GLY A 152 10.26 -2.66 -9.72
CA GLY A 152 11.28 -3.37 -8.94
C GLY A 152 11.08 -4.89 -9.02
N PHE A 153 9.84 -5.35 -8.93
CA PHE A 153 9.45 -6.75 -8.93
C PHE A 153 9.75 -7.45 -10.25
N SER A 154 9.44 -6.82 -11.38
CA SER A 154 9.77 -7.36 -12.71
C SER A 154 11.27 -7.50 -12.93
N SER A 155 12.07 -6.64 -12.29
CA SER A 155 13.54 -6.70 -12.37
C SER A 155 14.14 -7.87 -11.56
N LEU A 156 13.34 -8.55 -10.73
CA LEU A 156 13.77 -9.74 -9.98
C LEU A 156 13.57 -11.04 -10.78
N TYR A 157 12.85 -10.98 -11.89
CA TYR A 157 12.68 -12.10 -12.80
C TYR A 157 13.79 -12.04 -13.86
N ASP A 158 14.58 -13.11 -13.97
CA ASP A 158 15.76 -13.17 -14.83
C ASP A 158 15.58 -14.27 -15.88
N SER A 159 14.85 -13.94 -16.94
CA SER A 159 14.66 -14.77 -18.13
C SER A 159 14.39 -13.89 -19.34
N GLU A 160 14.93 -14.28 -20.50
CA GLU A 160 14.69 -13.64 -21.80
C GLU A 160 13.65 -14.40 -22.64
N ASP A 161 13.17 -15.55 -22.17
CA ASP A 161 12.16 -16.35 -22.88
C ASP A 161 10.75 -15.79 -22.68
N GLU A 162 10.09 -15.41 -23.78
CA GLU A 162 8.74 -14.83 -23.76
C GLU A 162 7.70 -15.75 -23.12
N THR A 163 7.83 -17.07 -23.32
CA THR A 163 6.89 -18.05 -22.75
C THR A 163 7.03 -18.11 -21.24
N ALA A 164 8.27 -18.15 -20.74
CA ALA A 164 8.56 -18.13 -19.31
C ALA A 164 8.09 -16.82 -18.65
N ILE A 165 8.28 -15.66 -19.30
CA ILE A 165 7.78 -14.36 -18.83
C ILE A 165 6.25 -14.37 -18.72
N GLY A 166 5.55 -14.90 -19.74
CA GLY A 166 4.10 -15.04 -19.73
C GLY A 166 3.61 -15.88 -18.55
N ASN A 167 4.21 -17.05 -18.34
CA ASN A 167 3.86 -17.94 -17.22
C ASN A 167 4.13 -17.29 -15.85
N PHE A 168 5.20 -16.50 -15.72
CA PHE A 168 5.49 -15.75 -14.50
C PHE A 168 4.45 -14.66 -14.25
N ALA A 169 4.07 -13.89 -15.29
CA ALA A 169 3.03 -12.89 -15.19
C ALA A 169 1.68 -13.51 -14.77
N ASP A 170 1.32 -14.67 -15.34
CA ASP A 170 0.11 -15.40 -15.00
C ASP A 170 0.12 -15.96 -13.56
N SER A 171 1.31 -16.17 -12.98
CA SER A 171 1.43 -16.55 -11.55
C SER A 171 0.98 -15.43 -10.61
N VAL A 172 0.99 -14.16 -11.07
CA VAL A 172 0.48 -13.00 -10.34
C VAL A 172 -1.02 -12.85 -10.60
N ILE A 173 -1.83 -13.61 -9.86
CA ILE A 173 -3.27 -13.75 -10.12
C ILE A 173 -4.06 -12.43 -10.00
N ASP A 174 -3.69 -11.55 -9.06
CA ASP A 174 -4.35 -10.25 -8.87
C ASP A 174 -3.32 -9.12 -8.65
N PRO A 175 -2.74 -8.57 -9.72
CA PRO A 175 -1.74 -7.50 -9.61
C PRO A 175 -2.32 -6.23 -8.99
N ALA A 176 -3.61 -5.92 -9.22
CA ALA A 176 -4.24 -4.72 -8.71
C ALA A 176 -4.45 -4.83 -7.18
N GLY A 177 -5.06 -5.92 -6.72
CA GLY A 177 -5.26 -6.15 -5.29
C GLY A 177 -3.97 -6.39 -4.52
N LEU A 178 -2.92 -6.94 -5.16
CA LEU A 178 -1.61 -7.08 -4.54
C LEU A 178 -0.85 -5.76 -4.49
N PHE A 179 -0.74 -5.02 -5.59
CA PHE A 179 0.17 -3.86 -5.67
C PHE A 179 -0.48 -2.53 -5.30
N TYR A 180 -1.82 -2.45 -5.31
CA TYR A 180 -2.58 -1.21 -5.05
C TYR A 180 -3.61 -1.34 -3.93
N MET A 181 -3.48 -2.33 -3.04
CA MET A 181 -4.45 -2.60 -1.95
C MET A 181 -4.87 -1.35 -1.17
N PHE A 182 -3.94 -0.42 -0.93
CA PHE A 182 -4.18 0.81 -0.15
C PHE A 182 -3.98 2.10 -0.95
N SER A 183 -3.58 2.01 -2.23
CA SER A 183 -3.08 3.16 -2.99
C SER A 183 -3.69 3.30 -4.39
N LEU A 184 -4.77 2.57 -4.69
CA LEU A 184 -5.42 2.63 -6.00
C LEU A 184 -5.95 4.03 -6.32
N ALA A 185 -6.60 4.68 -5.34
CA ALA A 185 -7.15 6.03 -5.48
C ALA A 185 -6.08 7.12 -5.73
N SER A 186 -4.84 6.88 -5.29
CA SER A 186 -3.70 7.78 -5.51
C SER A 186 -2.82 7.38 -6.71
N SER A 187 -3.23 6.37 -7.49
CA SER A 187 -2.42 5.86 -8.61
C SER A 187 -2.43 6.80 -9.83
N LEU A 188 -1.38 6.74 -10.65
CA LEU A 188 -1.20 7.62 -11.83
C LEU A 188 -2.28 7.47 -12.91
N LYS A 189 -3.10 6.42 -12.85
CA LYS A 189 -4.13 6.09 -13.86
C LYS A 189 -5.56 6.12 -13.33
N ALA A 190 -5.78 6.46 -12.07
CA ALA A 190 -7.13 6.62 -11.54
C ALA A 190 -7.77 7.87 -12.18
N LYS A 191 -8.53 7.67 -13.25
CA LYS A 191 -9.37 8.72 -13.84
C LYS A 191 -10.73 8.64 -13.16
N PHE A 192 -11.05 9.69 -12.41
CA PHE A 192 -12.36 9.84 -11.80
C PHE A 192 -13.21 10.66 -12.77
N HIS A 193 -14.20 10.02 -13.37
CA HIS A 193 -15.25 10.74 -14.08
C HIS A 193 -16.25 11.21 -13.03
N ASP A 194 -16.65 12.48 -13.12
CA ASP A 194 -17.84 12.93 -12.42
C ASP A 194 -19.05 12.47 -13.22
N ARG A 195 -20.06 11.92 -12.55
CA ARG A 195 -21.39 11.70 -13.15
C ARG A 195 -21.98 13.06 -13.47
N SER A 196 -21.77 13.52 -14.70
CA SER A 196 -22.48 14.65 -15.30
C SER A 196 -23.84 14.20 -15.82
#